data_AF-A0A2S2QQ96-F1
#
_entry.id   AF-A0A2S2QQ96-F1
#
_cell.length_a   1.000
_cell.length_b   1.000
_cell.length_c   1.000
_cell.angle_alpha   90.00
_cell.angle_beta   90.00
_cell.angle_gamma   90.00
#
_symmetry.space_group_name_H-M   'P 1'
#
loop_
_entity.id
_entity.type
_entity.pdbx_description
1 polymer ?
#
loop_
_entity_poly.entity_id
_entity_poly.type
_entity_poly.pdbx_seq_one_letter_code
_entity_poly.pdbx_strand_id
1 'polypeptide(L)'
;MDNIQRILLSSKHFIPFAGYILKITHLPQNYTSVSQFLNLFTLEFKRSILDIRFLNNFVLSKTDTSRLLEWVQFHVPKIKSRNKQMFEISIRRSIYLWIDPIQRIMRIINFYPKLKMNLRNGPHNVLLLT
;
A
#
# COMPACT_ATOMS: atom_id res chain seq x y z
N MET A 1 -7.51 -0.53 -22.70
CA MET A 1 -7.16 0.28 -21.51
C MET A 1 -5.70 0.09 -21.08
N ASP A 2 -5.13 -1.11 -21.20
CA ASP A 2 -3.74 -1.40 -20.72
C ASP A 2 -2.61 -0.75 -21.54
N ASN A 3 -2.81 -0.54 -22.85
CA ASN A 3 -1.77 0.00 -23.72
C ASN A 3 -1.40 1.46 -23.40
N ILE A 4 -2.40 2.29 -23.08
CA ILE A 4 -2.20 3.71 -22.76
C ILE A 4 -1.45 3.86 -21.42
N GLN A 5 -1.78 3.03 -20.43
CA GLN A 5 -1.08 3.03 -19.15
C GLN A 5 0.39 2.60 -19.31
N ARG A 6 0.68 1.60 -20.15
CA ARG A 6 2.06 1.16 -20.45
C ARG A 6 2.88 2.25 -21.15
N ILE A 7 2.30 2.96 -22.11
CA ILE A 7 2.96 4.05 -22.84
C ILE A 7 3.29 5.23 -21.90
N LEU A 8 2.37 5.60 -21.00
CA LEU A 8 2.60 6.68 -20.04
C LEU A 8 3.63 6.29 -18.95
N LEU A 9 3.71 5.01 -18.60
CA LEU A 9 4.68 4.52 -17.62
C LEU A 9 6.10 4.47 -18.21
N SER A 10 6.23 4.04 -19.47
CA SER A 10 7.52 4.06 -20.16
C SER A 10 7.99 5.51 -20.34
N SER A 11 7.13 6.42 -20.79
CA SER A 11 7.51 7.81 -21.05
C SER A 11 7.94 8.59 -19.79
N LYS A 12 7.27 8.37 -18.65
CA LYS A 12 7.57 9.09 -17.39
C LYS A 12 8.98 8.88 -16.84
N HIS A 13 9.59 7.73 -17.10
CA HIS A 13 10.97 7.44 -16.66
C HIS A 13 11.96 7.48 -17.83
N PHE A 14 11.51 7.13 -19.04
CA PHE A 14 12.35 7.13 -20.23
C PHE A 14 12.71 8.53 -20.72
N ILE A 15 11.75 9.47 -20.75
CA ILE A 15 11.99 10.82 -21.28
C ILE A 15 12.97 11.61 -20.38
N PRO A 16 12.86 11.62 -19.04
CA PRO A 16 13.85 12.26 -18.19
C PRO A 16 15.24 11.62 -18.31
N PHE A 17 15.31 10.29 -18.43
CA PHE A 17 16.57 9.56 -18.58
C PHE A 17 17.25 9.83 -19.94
N ALA A 18 16.47 9.84 -21.02
CA ALA A 18 16.95 10.23 -22.35
C ALA A 18 17.38 11.70 -22.39
N GLY A 19 16.62 12.59 -21.73
CA GLY A 19 16.99 14.00 -21.57
C GLY A 19 18.31 14.18 -20.81
N TYR A 20 18.55 13.37 -19.78
CA TYR A 20 19.83 13.34 -19.06
C TYR A 20 21.00 12.93 -19.96
N ILE A 21 20.85 11.84 -20.73
CA ILE A 21 21.89 11.38 -21.68
C ILE A 21 22.14 12.41 -22.78
N LEU A 22 21.07 12.99 -23.33
CA LEU A 22 21.13 13.93 -24.46
C LEU A 22 21.40 15.38 -24.03
N LYS A 23 21.57 15.65 -22.72
CA LYS A 23 21.74 16.99 -22.13
C LYS A 23 20.62 17.97 -22.49
N ILE A 24 19.40 17.46 -22.68
CA ILE A 24 18.21 18.28 -22.95
C ILE A 24 17.50 18.51 -21.61
N THR A 25 17.46 19.75 -21.15
CA THR A 25 16.70 20.14 -19.97
C THR A 25 15.20 20.04 -20.25
N HIS A 26 14.53 19.11 -19.60
CA HIS A 26 13.07 18.93 -19.70
C HIS A 26 12.40 19.29 -18.37
N LEU A 27 11.38 20.14 -18.40
CA LEU A 27 10.59 20.49 -17.21
C LEU A 27 9.76 19.26 -16.77
N PRO A 28 9.67 18.93 -15.48
CA PRO A 28 8.82 17.84 -15.03
C PRO A 28 7.36 18.14 -15.41
N GLN A 29 6.84 17.40 -16.39
CA GLN A 29 5.47 17.58 -16.86
C GLN A 29 4.48 17.15 -15.77
N ASN A 30 3.59 18.06 -15.41
CA ASN A 30 2.50 17.76 -14.49
C ASN A 30 1.38 17.01 -15.25
N TYR A 31 1.34 15.69 -15.11
CA TYR A 31 0.34 14.83 -15.76
C TYR A 31 -0.98 14.70 -14.98
N THR A 32 -1.20 15.49 -13.93
CA THR A 32 -2.37 15.33 -13.03
C THR A 32 -3.70 15.49 -13.76
N SER A 33 -3.83 16.52 -14.61
CA SER A 33 -5.04 16.79 -15.40
C SER A 33 -5.37 15.66 -16.39
N VAL A 34 -4.36 15.15 -17.10
CA VAL A 34 -4.49 14.03 -18.03
C VAL A 34 -4.85 12.74 -17.26
N SER A 35 -4.25 12.53 -16.10
CA SER A 35 -4.55 11.38 -15.23
C SER A 35 -5.99 11.42 -14.75
N GLN A 36 -6.50 12.59 -14.36
CA GLN A 36 -7.88 12.79 -13.94
C GLN A 36 -8.85 12.56 -15.10
N PHE A 37 -8.57 13.12 -16.28
CA PHE A 37 -9.39 12.94 -17.48
C PHE A 37 -9.51 11.46 -17.89
N LEU A 38 -8.40 10.72 -17.82
CA LEU A 38 -8.35 9.30 -18.15
C LEU A 38 -8.78 8.38 -16.99
N ASN A 39 -9.21 8.95 -15.86
CA ASN A 39 -9.53 8.24 -14.62
C ASN A 39 -8.41 7.27 -14.16
N LEU A 40 -7.17 7.67 -14.39
CA LEU A 40 -5.98 6.93 -14.01
C LEU A 40 -5.60 7.27 -12.58
N PHE A 41 -5.87 6.34 -11.68
CA PHE A 41 -5.35 6.40 -10.32
C PHE A 41 -3.86 6.10 -10.28
N THR A 42 -3.14 6.77 -9.38
CA THR A 42 -1.73 6.47 -9.12
C THR A 42 -1.57 5.03 -8.64
N LEU A 43 -0.40 4.45 -8.93
CA LEU A 43 -0.08 3.09 -8.49
C LEU A 43 -0.12 2.97 -6.95
N GLU A 44 0.27 4.01 -6.25
CA GLU A 44 0.18 4.13 -4.80
C GLU A 44 -1.26 4.04 -4.31
N PHE A 45 -2.19 4.77 -4.93
CA PHE A 45 -3.60 4.72 -4.59
C PHE A 45 -4.23 3.34 -4.89
N LYS A 46 -3.87 2.72 -6.00
CA LYS A 46 -4.32 1.34 -6.29
C LYS A 46 -3.79 0.35 -5.25
N ARG A 47 -2.54 0.50 -4.81
CA ARG A 47 -1.92 -0.32 -3.76
C ARG A 47 -2.64 -0.15 -2.41
N SER A 48 -2.98 1.07 -2.00
CA SER A 48 -3.68 1.30 -0.74
C SER A 48 -5.07 0.66 -0.71
N ILE A 49 -5.82 0.73 -1.82
CA ILE A 49 -7.12 0.03 -1.95
C ILE A 49 -6.94 -1.48 -1.80
N LEU A 50 -5.95 -2.05 -2.48
CA LEU A 50 -5.69 -3.50 -2.41
C LEU A 50 -5.26 -3.93 -1.01
N ASP A 51 -4.44 -3.13 -0.32
CA ASP A 51 -4.01 -3.39 1.05
C ASP A 51 -5.21 -3.43 2.01
N ILE A 52 -6.14 -2.46 1.90
CA ILE A 52 -7.37 -2.42 2.70
C ILE A 52 -8.27 -3.62 2.38
N ARG A 53 -8.44 -3.94 1.09
CA ARG A 53 -9.25 -5.08 0.65
C ARG A 53 -8.68 -6.40 1.15
N PHE A 54 -7.36 -6.57 1.07
CA PHE A 54 -6.65 -7.72 1.59
C PHE A 54 -6.88 -7.86 3.10
N LEU A 55 -6.73 -6.79 3.86
CA LEU A 55 -6.97 -6.78 5.30
C LEU A 55 -8.40 -7.17 5.67
N ASN A 56 -9.39 -6.61 4.98
CA ASN A 56 -10.79 -6.94 5.23
C ASN A 56 -11.05 -8.42 4.92
N ASN A 57 -10.52 -8.94 3.82
CA ASN A 57 -10.68 -10.35 3.47
C ASN A 57 -9.97 -11.27 4.46
N PHE A 58 -8.79 -10.87 4.95
CA PHE A 58 -8.02 -11.59 5.95
C PHE A 58 -8.77 -11.68 7.28
N VAL A 59 -9.35 -10.58 7.76
CA VAL A 59 -10.13 -10.57 9.01
C VAL A 59 -11.46 -11.30 8.87
N LEU A 60 -12.15 -11.15 7.74
CA LEU A 60 -13.41 -11.84 7.47
C LEU A 60 -13.21 -13.35 7.17
N SER A 61 -12.00 -13.87 7.34
CA SER A 61 -11.62 -15.26 7.05
C SER A 61 -12.01 -15.69 5.63
N LYS A 62 -12.06 -14.76 4.68
CA LYS A 62 -12.39 -15.02 3.27
C LYS A 62 -11.18 -15.49 2.45
N THR A 63 -10.01 -15.50 3.06
CA THR A 63 -8.76 -15.99 2.46
C THR A 63 -8.27 -17.21 3.22
N ASP A 64 -8.57 -18.40 2.70
CA ASP A 64 -8.13 -19.69 3.24
C ASP A 64 -6.66 -19.95 2.88
N THR A 65 -5.77 -19.19 3.51
CA THR A 65 -4.33 -19.28 3.23
C THR A 65 -3.56 -19.30 4.54
N SER A 66 -3.44 -20.49 5.13
CA SER A 66 -2.58 -20.74 6.29
C SER A 66 -1.16 -20.23 6.08
N ARG A 67 -0.63 -20.38 4.86
CA ARG A 67 0.69 -19.86 4.44
C ARG A 67 0.84 -18.35 4.54
N LEU A 68 -0.23 -17.58 4.34
CA LEU A 68 -0.17 -16.12 4.50
C LEU A 68 -0.10 -15.74 5.98
N LEU A 69 -0.72 -16.54 6.86
CA LEU A 69 -0.63 -16.36 8.30
C LEU A 69 0.81 -16.53 8.81
N GLU A 70 1.57 -17.47 8.22
CA GLU A 70 2.98 -17.71 8.56
C GLU A 70 3.87 -16.48 8.29
N TRP A 71 3.49 -15.64 7.33
CA TRP A 71 4.24 -14.43 6.97
C TRP A 71 3.87 -13.22 7.84
N VAL A 72 2.77 -13.32 8.60
CA VAL A 72 2.30 -12.28 9.52
C VAL A 72 2.93 -12.49 10.89
N GLN A 73 3.74 -11.53 11.32
CA GLN A 73 4.41 -11.58 12.62
C GLN A 73 3.57 -10.84 13.66
N PHE A 74 2.96 -11.57 14.59
CA PHE A 74 2.20 -10.97 15.69
C PHE A 74 3.13 -10.54 16.82
N HIS A 75 2.93 -9.31 17.32
CA HIS A 75 3.63 -8.86 18.51
C HIS A 75 2.93 -9.42 19.76
N VAL A 76 3.57 -10.36 20.44
CA VAL A 76 3.10 -10.91 21.71
C VAL A 76 3.90 -10.29 22.86
N PRO A 77 3.34 -9.33 23.61
CA PRO A 77 4.05 -8.70 24.70
C PRO A 77 4.30 -9.71 25.83
N LYS A 78 5.57 -9.91 26.19
CA LYS A 78 5.98 -10.80 27.30
C LYS A 78 5.66 -10.23 28.68
N ILE A 79 5.47 -8.92 28.77
CA ILE A 79 5.18 -8.17 30.00
C ILE A 79 4.01 -7.25 29.70
N LYS A 80 3.19 -6.91 30.69
CA LYS A 80 2.11 -5.91 30.57
C LYS A 80 2.70 -4.55 30.19
N SER A 81 2.82 -4.31 28.88
CA SER A 81 3.28 -3.07 28.27
C SER A 81 2.08 -2.26 27.79
N ARG A 82 2.19 -0.94 27.83
CA ARG A 82 1.18 -0.04 27.22
C ARG A 82 1.27 -0.01 25.69
N ASN A 83 2.21 -0.74 25.08
CA ASN A 83 2.35 -0.83 23.64
C ASN A 83 1.09 -1.47 23.02
N LYS A 84 0.46 -0.74 22.11
CA LYS A 84 -0.76 -1.18 21.40
C LYS A 84 -0.48 -1.82 20.04
N GLN A 85 0.79 -2.01 19.69
CA GLN A 85 1.19 -2.67 18.45
C GLN A 85 0.68 -4.11 18.42
N MET A 86 0.03 -4.46 17.31
CA MET A 86 -0.53 -5.79 17.07
C MET A 86 0.46 -6.69 16.32
N PHE A 87 1.27 -6.09 15.46
CA PHE A 87 2.25 -6.81 14.64
C PHE A 87 3.67 -6.42 15.02
N GLU A 88 4.60 -7.37 14.87
CA GLU A 88 6.01 -7.11 14.96
C GLU A 88 6.53 -6.70 13.58
N ILE A 89 7.14 -5.52 13.50
CA ILE A 89 7.69 -5.00 12.24
C ILE A 89 9.15 -5.41 12.18
N SER A 90 9.50 -6.23 11.19
CA SER A 90 10.89 -6.61 10.95
C SER A 90 11.71 -5.36 10.60
N ILE A 91 12.77 -5.08 11.36
CA ILE A 91 13.73 -4.02 11.03
C ILE A 91 14.60 -4.54 9.87
N ARG A 92 14.29 -4.13 8.63
CA ARG A 92 15.00 -4.59 7.42
C ARG A 92 15.80 -3.46 6.80
N ARG A 93 17.00 -3.77 6.32
CA ARG A 93 17.93 -2.81 5.68
C ARG A 93 17.58 -2.52 4.20
N SER A 94 16.77 -3.36 3.57
CA SER A 94 16.43 -3.27 2.14
C SER A 94 15.07 -2.61 1.93
N ILE A 95 15.03 -1.64 1.01
CA ILE A 95 13.80 -0.95 0.57
C ILE A 95 12.81 -1.95 -0.04
N TYR A 96 13.27 -3.03 -0.66
CA TYR A 96 12.38 -4.05 -1.25
C TYR A 96 11.57 -4.78 -0.18
N LEU A 97 12.22 -5.19 0.90
CA LEU A 97 11.54 -5.81 2.05
C LEU A 97 10.73 -4.78 2.85
N TRP A 98 11.11 -3.50 2.78
CA TRP A 98 10.31 -2.43 3.36
C TRP A 98 8.99 -2.22 2.60
N ILE A 99 8.99 -2.35 1.27
CA ILE A 99 7.80 -2.16 0.42
C ILE A 99 6.96 -3.45 0.32
N ASP A 100 7.44 -4.56 0.89
CA ASP A 100 6.70 -5.82 0.98
C ASP A 100 5.25 -5.57 1.46
N PRO A 101 4.24 -6.12 0.74
CA PRO A 101 2.85 -5.82 1.02
C PRO A 101 2.44 -6.20 2.44
N ILE A 102 2.92 -7.32 2.98
CA ILE A 102 2.56 -7.78 4.32
C ILE A 102 3.20 -6.88 5.38
N GLN A 103 4.49 -6.58 5.26
CA GLN A 103 5.17 -5.65 6.16
C GLN A 103 4.54 -4.25 6.11
N ARG A 104 4.19 -3.76 4.91
CA ARG A 104 3.52 -2.48 4.73
C ARG A 104 2.18 -2.44 5.45
N ILE A 105 1.37 -3.48 5.26
CA ILE A 105 0.05 -3.63 5.89
C ILE A 105 0.15 -3.69 7.42
N MET A 106 1.08 -4.49 7.96
CA MET A 106 1.33 -4.60 9.39
C MET A 106 1.73 -3.25 10.01
N ARG A 107 2.57 -2.47 9.31
CA ARG A 107 2.92 -1.10 9.73
C ARG A 107 1.73 -0.17 9.73
N ILE A 108 0.90 -0.19 8.68
CA ILE A 108 -0.29 0.67 8.57
C ILE A 108 -1.24 0.41 9.74
N ILE A 109 -1.50 -0.85 10.09
CA ILE A 109 -2.37 -1.18 11.24
C ILE A 109 -1.77 -0.72 12.56
N ASN A 110 -0.47 -0.93 12.76
CA ASN A 110 0.21 -0.47 13.97
C ASN A 110 0.18 1.06 14.12
N PHE A 111 0.28 1.79 13.00
CA PHE A 111 0.25 3.25 12.99
C PHE A 111 -1.17 3.82 13.14
N TYR A 112 -2.19 3.13 12.60
CA TYR A 112 -3.60 3.51 12.71
C TYR A 112 -4.42 2.47 13.47
N PRO A 113 -4.33 2.41 14.82
CA PRO A 113 -5.07 1.45 15.64
C PRO A 113 -6.59 1.57 15.51
N LYS A 114 -7.12 2.69 15.00
CA LYS A 114 -8.56 2.86 14.76
C LYS A 114 -9.07 1.94 13.63
N LEU A 115 -8.23 1.62 12.65
CA LEU A 115 -8.56 0.63 11.62
C LEU A 115 -8.80 -0.76 12.23
N LYS A 116 -8.16 -1.06 13.37
CA LYS A 116 -8.40 -2.29 14.15
C LYS A 116 -9.82 -2.39 14.70
N MET A 117 -10.46 -1.26 15.05
CA MET A 117 -11.78 -1.25 15.67
C MET A 117 -12.90 -1.54 14.65
N ASN A 118 -12.75 -1.07 13.42
CA ASN A 118 -13.69 -1.38 12.33
C ASN A 118 -13.60 -2.84 11.83
N LEU A 119 -12.57 -3.57 12.26
CA LEU A 119 -12.40 -5.01 11.98
C LEU A 119 -13.11 -5.89 13.02
N ARG A 120 -13.46 -5.34 14.20
CA ARG A 120 -14.16 -6.07 15.27
C ARG A 120 -15.68 -5.86 15.24
N ASN A 121 -16.11 -4.73 14.70
CA ASN A 121 -17.51 -4.40 14.49
C ASN A 121 -17.82 -4.77 13.03
N GLY A 122 -18.82 -5.62 12.78
CA GLY A 122 -19.17 -6.12 11.45
C GLY A 122 -19.44 -5.03 10.39
N PRO A 123 -19.84 -5.42 9.16
CA PRO A 123 -19.74 -4.65 7.91
C PRO A 123 -20.48 -3.30 7.83
N HIS A 124 -21.08 -2.79 8.91
CA HIS A 124 -21.96 -1.62 8.90
C HIS A 124 -21.25 -0.26 8.98
N ASN A 125 -19.93 -0.18 9.23
CA ASN A 125 -19.27 1.12 9.47
C ASN A 125 -18.21 1.51 8.41
N VAL A 126 -18.37 1.08 7.16
CA VAL A 126 -17.50 1.52 6.06
C VAL A 126 -17.82 2.96 5.58
N LEU A 127 -18.87 3.61 6.11
CA LEU A 127 -19.38 4.89 5.60
C LEU A 127 -18.97 6.16 6.37
N LEU A 128 -17.92 6.15 7.18
CA LEU A 128 -17.48 7.38 7.87
C LEU A 128 -15.99 7.66 7.70
N LEU A 129 -15.63 8.07 6.49
CA LEU A 129 -14.46 8.92 6.22
C LEU A 129 -14.87 9.99 5.20
N THR A 130 -15.71 10.94 5.66
CA THR A 130 -15.71 12.34 5.19
C THR A 130 -14.97 13.17 6.22
#